data_AF-A0A7X5C8D6-F1
#
_entry.id   AF-A0A7X5C8D6-F1
#
_cell.length_a   1.000
_cell.length_b   1.000
_cell.length_c   1.000
_cell.angle_alpha   90.00
_cell.angle_beta   90.00
_cell.angle_gamma   90.00
#
_symmetry.space_group_name_H-M   'P 1'
#
loop_
_entity.id
_entity.type
_entity.pdbx_description
1 polymer ?
#
loop_
_entity_poly.entity_id
_entity_poly.type
_entity_poly.pdbx_seq_one_letter_code
_entity_poly.pdbx_strand_id
1 'polypeptide(L)'
;MKKKTIEQELTEYRESIISKIARWEDINENGCNDPFWQDGCNMNLVRNHVIYYKKKIEEICAENGIAFPSEYYIPTPPEVKNSYMANLKQESRIERMVQFRGKITTDKVRYNKNQLSFA
;
A
#
# COMPACT_ATOMS: atom_id res chain seq x y z
N MET A 1 7.03 28.94 -1.36
CA MET A 1 7.53 27.57 -1.62
C MET A 1 8.22 27.57 -2.98
N LYS A 2 9.43 26.99 -3.11
CA LYS A 2 10.07 26.79 -4.42
C LYS A 2 9.31 25.70 -5.18
N LYS A 3 9.08 25.88 -6.48
CA LYS A 3 8.48 24.84 -7.34
C LYS A 3 9.48 23.69 -7.46
N LYS A 4 9.03 22.45 -7.25
CA LYS A 4 9.89 21.27 -7.41
C LYS A 4 10.21 21.07 -8.89
N THR A 5 11.39 20.51 -9.18
CA THR A 5 11.71 20.06 -10.54
C THR A 5 11.03 18.72 -10.83
N ILE A 6 10.91 18.37 -12.10
CA ILE A 6 10.33 17.08 -12.54
C ILE A 6 11.12 15.91 -11.92
N GLU A 7 12.45 16.01 -11.88
CA GLU A 7 13.31 14.98 -11.30
C GLU A 7 13.07 14.80 -9.81
N GLN A 8 12.81 15.90 -9.09
CA GLN A 8 12.49 15.86 -7.66
C GLN A 8 11.14 15.19 -7.41
N GLU A 9 10.11 15.54 -8.19
CA GLU A 9 8.78 14.93 -8.07
C GLU A 9 8.82 13.43 -8.39
N LEU A 10 9.51 13.03 -9.47
CA LEU A 10 9.69 11.61 -9.81
C LEU A 10 10.42 10.86 -8.70
N THR A 11 11.46 11.46 -8.12
CA THR A 11 12.22 10.84 -7.02
C THR A 11 11.32 10.60 -5.81
N GLU A 12 10.53 11.59 -5.40
CA GLU A 12 9.60 11.47 -4.28
C GLU A 12 8.55 10.38 -4.51
N TYR A 13 8.00 10.28 -5.73
CA TYR A 13 7.02 9.24 -6.05
C TYR A 13 7.63 7.85 -6.08
N ARG A 14 8.87 7.69 -6.59
CA ARG A 14 9.61 6.42 -6.56
C ARG A 14 9.85 5.94 -5.14
N GLU A 15 10.37 6.81 -4.28
CA GLU A 15 10.60 6.50 -2.86
C GLU A 15 9.29 6.20 -2.13
N SER A 16 8.22 6.93 -2.47
CA SER A 16 6.90 6.69 -1.90
C SER A 16 6.34 5.32 -2.29
N ILE A 17 6.50 4.86 -3.53
CA ILE A 17 6.09 3.51 -3.94
C ILE A 17 6.80 2.45 -3.10
N ILE A 18 8.13 2.53 -2.97
CA ILE A 18 8.93 1.58 -2.19
C ILE A 18 8.47 1.58 -0.72
N SER A 19 8.32 2.76 -0.12
CA SER A 19 7.90 2.92 1.27
C SER A 19 6.51 2.35 1.52
N LYS A 20 5.54 2.61 0.62
CA LYS A 20 4.17 2.09 0.77
C LYS A 20 4.10 0.58 0.55
N ILE A 21 4.89 0.02 -0.36
CA ILE A 21 4.97 -1.43 -0.53
C ILE A 21 5.53 -2.09 0.73
N ALA A 22 6.63 -1.56 1.27
CA ALA A 22 7.21 -2.06 2.52
C ALA A 22 6.21 -1.96 3.69
N ARG A 23 5.44 -0.87 3.76
CA ARG A 23 4.38 -0.71 4.78
C ARG A 23 3.24 -1.70 4.58
N TRP A 24 2.83 -1.99 3.35
CA TRP A 24 1.79 -2.98 3.08
C TRP A 24 2.25 -4.37 3.52
N GLU A 25 3.49 -4.75 3.22
CA GLU A 25 4.11 -6.02 3.64
C GLU A 25 4.18 -6.12 5.18
N ASP A 26 4.62 -5.05 5.84
CA ASP A 26 4.70 -4.98 7.31
C ASP A 26 3.32 -5.13 7.97
N ILE A 27 2.28 -4.46 7.46
CA ILE A 27 0.91 -4.65 8.00
C ILE A 27 0.44 -6.09 7.76
N ASN A 28 0.74 -6.68 6.60
CA ASN A 28 0.35 -8.06 6.30
C ASN A 28 1.01 -9.08 7.23
N GLU A 29 2.23 -8.78 7.70
CA GLU A 29 3.00 -9.64 8.60
C GLU A 29 2.66 -9.41 10.07
N ASN A 30 2.66 -8.15 10.49
CA ASN A 30 2.67 -7.75 11.90
C ASN A 30 1.36 -7.09 12.37
N GLY A 31 0.45 -6.78 11.44
CA GLY A 31 -0.72 -5.94 11.69
C GLY A 31 -0.37 -4.45 11.85
N CYS A 32 -1.37 -3.63 12.13
CA CYS A 32 -1.16 -2.23 12.50
C CYS A 32 -1.69 -1.94 13.92
N ASN A 33 -1.69 -0.66 14.30
CA ASN A 33 -2.17 -0.19 15.61
C ASN A 33 -3.37 0.76 15.47
N ASP A 34 -4.05 0.77 14.33
CA ASP A 34 -5.22 1.61 14.13
C ASP A 34 -6.32 1.20 15.14
N PRO A 35 -6.75 2.12 16.02
CA PRO A 35 -7.71 1.80 17.07
C PRO A 35 -9.13 1.66 16.54
N PHE A 36 -9.40 2.17 15.33
CA PHE A 36 -10.73 2.23 14.74
C PHE A 36 -10.90 1.24 13.61
N TRP A 37 -9.87 0.91 12.83
CA TRP A 37 -10.00 0.08 11.63
C TRP A 37 -9.16 -1.20 11.70
N GLN A 38 -9.68 -2.24 11.05
CA GLN A 38 -8.97 -3.50 10.85
C GLN A 38 -7.74 -3.32 9.94
N ASP A 39 -6.83 -4.29 9.97
CA ASP A 39 -5.59 -4.27 9.19
C ASP A 39 -5.87 -4.23 7.69
N GLY A 40 -6.88 -4.98 7.21
CA GLY A 40 -7.29 -4.99 5.81
C GLY A 40 -7.65 -3.61 5.25
N CYS A 41 -8.40 -2.79 6.01
CA CYS A 41 -8.71 -1.41 5.62
C CYS A 41 -7.44 -0.57 5.47
N ASN A 42 -6.50 -0.70 6.41
CA ASN A 42 -5.24 0.01 6.39
C ASN A 42 -4.35 -0.43 5.21
N MET A 43 -4.35 -1.73 4.89
CA MET A 43 -3.65 -2.27 3.72
C MET A 43 -4.23 -1.71 2.41
N ASN A 44 -5.55 -1.63 2.29
CA ASN A 44 -6.20 -1.05 1.11
C ASN A 44 -5.94 0.46 0.97
N LEU A 45 -5.85 1.19 2.08
CA LEU A 45 -5.44 2.60 2.07
C LEU A 45 -4.00 2.76 1.54
N VAL A 46 -3.07 1.93 2.03
CA VAL A 46 -1.68 1.92 1.56
C VAL A 46 -1.59 1.54 0.08
N ARG A 47 -2.38 0.55 -0.36
CA ARG A 47 -2.52 0.16 -1.77
C ARG A 47 -2.97 1.33 -2.64
N ASN A 48 -3.96 2.10 -2.19
CA ASN A 48 -4.44 3.28 -2.93
C ASN A 48 -3.37 4.35 -3.09
N HIS A 49 -2.49 4.52 -2.10
CA HIS A 49 -1.32 5.41 -2.24
C HIS A 49 -0.35 4.92 -3.31
N VAL A 50 -0.06 3.61 -3.40
CA VAL A 50 0.79 3.06 -4.47
C VAL A 50 0.19 3.35 -5.85
N ILE A 51 -1.11 3.11 -6.03
CA ILE A 51 -1.82 3.41 -7.29
C ILE A 51 -1.73 4.89 -7.64
N TYR A 52 -1.93 5.76 -6.64
CA TYR A 52 -1.82 7.20 -6.83
C TYR A 52 -0.43 7.61 -7.33
N TYR A 53 0.65 7.13 -6.70
CA TYR A 53 2.01 7.48 -7.11
C TYR A 53 2.37 6.95 -8.49
N LYS A 54 1.92 5.74 -8.84
CA LYS A 54 2.08 5.20 -10.19
C LYS A 54 1.40 6.07 -11.24
N LYS A 55 0.16 6.50 -10.98
CA LYS A 55 -0.57 7.42 -11.87
C LYS A 55 0.16 8.76 -12.01
N LYS A 56 0.75 9.29 -10.93
CA LYS A 56 1.55 10.51 -11.00
C LYS A 56 2.83 10.36 -11.83
N ILE A 57 3.49 9.21 -11.74
CA ILE A 57 4.63 8.88 -12.60
C ILE A 57 4.17 8.79 -14.07
N GLU A 58 3.05 8.13 -14.36
CA GLU A 58 2.49 8.04 -15.72
C GLU A 58 2.22 9.43 -16.32
N GLU A 59 1.53 10.31 -15.57
CA GLU A 59 1.22 11.68 -15.99
C GLU A 59 2.50 12.44 -16.33
N ILE A 60 3.50 12.45 -15.44
CA ILE A 60 4.76 13.17 -15.64
C ILE A 60 5.55 12.60 -16.83
N CYS A 61 5.69 11.27 -16.91
CA CYS A 61 6.46 10.62 -17.96
C CYS A 61 5.81 10.82 -19.33
N ALA A 62 4.47 10.77 -19.43
CA ALA A 62 3.75 10.99 -20.67
C ALA A 62 3.84 12.46 -21.13
N GLU A 63 3.70 13.42 -20.22
CA GLU A 63 3.79 14.85 -20.53
C GLU A 63 5.20 15.28 -20.99
N ASN A 64 6.24 14.60 -20.48
CA ASN A 64 7.63 14.97 -20.74
C ASN A 64 8.37 14.02 -21.70
N GLY A 65 7.73 12.95 -22.16
CA GLY A 65 8.33 11.96 -23.06
C GLY A 65 9.50 11.17 -22.43
N ILE A 66 9.46 10.94 -21.12
CA ILE A 66 10.52 10.27 -20.36
C ILE A 66 10.12 8.82 -20.08
N ALA A 67 11.08 7.90 -20.09
CA ALA A 67 10.83 6.50 -19.73
C ALA A 67 10.36 6.35 -18.27
N PHE A 68 9.52 5.35 -18.00
CA PHE A 68 9.10 5.05 -16.64
C PHE A 68 10.27 4.54 -15.78
N PRO A 69 10.37 5.00 -14.52
CA PRO A 69 11.37 4.51 -13.58
C PRO A 69 11.12 3.05 -13.19
N SER A 70 12.17 2.32 -12.79
CA SER A 70 12.08 0.89 -12.45
C SER A 70 11.03 0.57 -11.37
N GLU A 71 10.84 1.46 -10.40
CA GLU A 71 9.94 1.32 -9.26
C GLU A 71 8.46 1.30 -9.69
N TYR A 72 8.15 1.91 -10.84
CA TYR A 72 6.81 1.87 -11.43
C TYR A 72 6.35 0.43 -11.73
N TYR A 73 7.28 -0.43 -12.11
CA TYR A 73 7.02 -1.83 -12.49
C TYR A 73 6.91 -2.79 -11.30
N ILE A 74 7.16 -2.31 -10.06
CA ILE A 74 6.92 -3.15 -8.88
C ILE A 74 5.40 -3.41 -8.80
N PRO A 75 4.92 -4.66 -8.74
CA PRO A 75 3.49 -4.96 -8.80
C PRO A 75 2.72 -4.22 -7.69
N THR A 76 1.52 -3.75 -8.02
CA THR A 76 0.65 -3.16 -6.99
C THR A 76 0.17 -4.27 -6.05
N PRO A 77 0.23 -4.09 -4.71
CA PRO A 77 -0.29 -5.10 -3.80
C PRO A 77 -1.76 -5.45 -4.08
N PRO A 78 -2.17 -6.71 -3.90
CA PRO A 78 -3.54 -7.12 -4.10
C PRO A 78 -4.48 -6.42 -3.11
N GLU A 79 -5.75 -6.33 -3.48
CA GLU A 79 -6.80 -5.89 -2.57
C GLU A 79 -7.02 -6.95 -1.47
N VAL A 80 -7.24 -6.49 -0.25
CA VAL A 80 -7.44 -7.35 0.93
C VAL A 80 -8.87 -7.17 1.45
N LYS A 81 -9.47 -8.21 2.03
CA LYS A 81 -10.76 -8.07 2.71
C LYS A 81 -10.63 -7.02 3.81
N ASN A 82 -11.51 -6.02 3.83
CA ASN A 82 -11.49 -4.96 4.85
C ASN A 82 -11.51 -5.50 6.29
N SER A 83 -12.19 -6.63 6.53
CA SER A 83 -12.26 -7.30 7.83
C SER A 83 -11.00 -8.08 8.25
N TYR A 84 -9.93 -8.02 7.46
CA TYR A 84 -8.71 -8.79 7.70
C TYR A 84 -7.95 -8.27 8.94
N MET A 85 -7.50 -9.20 9.79
CA MET A 85 -6.62 -8.97 10.93
C MET A 85 -5.37 -9.85 10.76
N ALA A 86 -4.20 -9.24 10.67
CA ALA A 86 -2.93 -9.96 10.49
C ALA A 86 -2.38 -10.49 11.83
N ASN A 87 -2.61 -9.75 12.92
CA ASN A 87 -2.05 -10.06 14.23
C ASN A 87 -3.13 -10.39 15.26
N LEU A 88 -3.24 -11.69 15.58
CA LEU A 88 -4.20 -12.18 16.57
C LEU A 88 -3.77 -11.96 18.03
N LYS A 89 -2.54 -11.53 18.29
CA LYS A 89 -2.05 -11.28 19.66
C LYS A 89 -2.60 -9.99 20.26
N GLN A 90 -3.22 -9.12 19.44
CA GLN A 90 -3.82 -7.86 19.90
C GLN A 90 -5.26 -8.07 20.40
N GLU A 91 -5.45 -8.92 21.42
CA GLU A 91 -6.76 -9.40 21.88
C GLU A 91 -7.77 -8.27 22.12
N SER A 92 -7.42 -7.27 22.93
CA SER A 92 -8.33 -6.15 23.22
C SER A 92 -8.68 -5.32 21.98
N ARG A 93 -7.79 -5.25 20.97
CA ARG A 93 -8.09 -4.59 19.71
C ARG A 93 -9.06 -5.44 18.88
N ILE A 94 -8.84 -6.74 18.83
CA ILE A 94 -9.71 -7.69 18.12
C ILE A 94 -11.11 -7.67 18.70
N GLU A 95 -11.25 -7.71 20.02
CA GLU A 95 -12.55 -7.61 20.70
C GLU A 95 -13.30 -6.34 20.29
N ARG A 96 -12.61 -5.18 20.32
CA ARG A 96 -13.20 -3.92 19.84
C ARG A 96 -13.58 -4.00 18.37
N MET A 97 -12.71 -4.53 17.51
CA MET A 97 -13.02 -4.68 16.09
C MET A 97 -14.26 -5.55 15.87
N VAL A 98 -14.38 -6.65 16.64
CA VAL A 98 -15.55 -7.52 16.57
C VAL A 98 -16.82 -6.82 17.03
N GLN A 99 -16.74 -6.07 18.13
CA GLN A 99 -17.87 -5.33 18.68
C GLN A 99 -18.36 -4.22 17.74
N PHE A 100 -17.45 -3.44 17.16
CA PHE A 100 -17.82 -2.25 16.36
C PHE A 100 -17.99 -2.54 14.87
N ARG A 101 -17.37 -3.60 14.33
CA ARG A 101 -17.34 -3.88 12.88
C ARG A 101 -17.83 -5.28 12.50
N GLY A 102 -18.14 -6.13 13.47
CA GLY A 102 -18.62 -7.49 13.25
C GLY A 102 -17.48 -8.46 12.94
N LYS A 103 -17.68 -9.38 11.99
CA LYS A 103 -16.73 -10.48 11.76
C LYS A 103 -15.34 -10.01 11.34
N ILE A 104 -14.32 -10.76 11.76
CA ILE A 104 -12.94 -10.65 11.26
C ILE A 104 -12.59 -11.86 10.38
N THR A 105 -11.52 -11.72 9.59
CA THR A 105 -10.91 -12.81 8.81
C THR A 105 -9.40 -12.78 8.99
N THR A 106 -8.76 -13.94 8.86
CA THR A 106 -7.31 -14.14 8.97
C THR A 106 -6.72 -14.70 7.69
N ASP A 107 -7.48 -14.64 6.59
CA ASP A 107 -7.06 -15.11 5.27
C ASP A 107 -5.92 -14.23 4.74
N LYS A 108 -4.68 -14.61 5.07
CA LYS A 108 -3.49 -13.87 4.67
C LYS A 108 -3.32 -13.88 3.15
N VAL A 109 -3.20 -12.70 2.58
CA VAL A 109 -3.01 -12.54 1.13
C VAL A 109 -1.52 -12.65 0.82
N ARG A 110 -1.18 -13.52 -0.15
CA ARG A 110 0.18 -13.65 -0.65
C ARG A 110 0.47 -12.53 -1.65
N TYR A 111 1.63 -11.91 -1.51
CA TYR A 111 2.11 -10.87 -2.41
C TYR A 111 3.60 -11.09 -2.64
N ASN A 112 4.02 -11.00 -3.91
CA ASN A 112 5.41 -11.13 -4.31
C ASN A 112 5.81 -9.89 -5.12
N LYS A 113 6.53 -8.96 -4.50
CA LYS A 113 7.03 -7.74 -5.16
C LYS A 113 8.08 -7.99 -6.24
N ASN A 114 8.68 -9.19 -6.29
CA ASN A 114 9.68 -9.57 -7.28
C ASN A 114 9.06 -10.28 -8.49
N GLN A 115 7.77 -10.63 -8.42
CA GLN A 115 7.06 -11.17 -9.58
C GLN A 115 6.78 -9.99 -10.51
N LEU A 116 7.58 -9.87 -11.58
CA LEU A 116 7.39 -8.86 -12.62
C LEU A 116 5.93 -8.90 -13.11
N SER A 117 5.19 -7.81 -12.91
CA SER A 117 3.94 -7.61 -13.63
C SER A 117 4.31 -7.05 -15.01
N PHE A 118 4.35 -7.92 -16.01
CA PHE A 118 4.27 -7.46 -17.39
C PHE A 118 2.86 -6.91 -17.58
N ALA A 119 2.76 -5.59 -17.72
CA ALA A 119 1.52 -4.93 -18.12
C ALA A 119 1.08 -5.40 -19.51
#